data_AF-A0A4V1SBR9-F1
#
_entry.id   AF-A0A4V1SBR9-F1
#
_cell.length_a   1.000
_cell.length_b   1.000
_cell.length_c   1.000
_cell.angle_alpha   90.00
_cell.angle_beta   90.00
_cell.angle_gamma   90.00
#
_symmetry.space_group_name_H-M   'P 1'
#
loop_
_entity.id
_entity.type
_entity.pdbx_description
1 polymer ?
#
loop_
_entity_poly.entity_id
_entity_poly.type
_entity_poly.pdbx_seq_one_letter_code
_entity_poly.pdbx_strand_id
1 'polypeptide(L)'
;MAEIITITLNPAIDHTVHLERFEPGKVNRVDWHHRQAGGKGVNVAALLAAYGVPCVATGLLGDENPELFERLCREAGIVDGFIRIPGETRTGIKIIGDTRTGTTDINFPG
;
A
#
# COMPACT_ATOMS: atom_id res chain seq x y z
N MET A 1 -15.04 -9.14 -20.26
CA MET A 1 -14.37 -7.84 -20.01
C MET A 1 -14.46 -7.56 -18.52
N ALA A 2 -13.44 -6.98 -17.89
CA ALA A 2 -13.57 -6.53 -16.51
C ALA A 2 -14.58 -5.37 -16.45
N GLU A 3 -15.63 -5.51 -15.65
CA GLU A 3 -16.72 -4.52 -15.57
C GLU A 3 -16.42 -3.38 -14.59
N ILE A 4 -15.34 -3.52 -13.81
CA ILE A 4 -14.97 -2.56 -12.77
C ILE A 4 -13.52 -2.10 -12.96
N ILE A 5 -13.34 -0.78 -12.95
CA ILE A 5 -12.03 -0.13 -12.97
C ILE A 5 -11.90 0.68 -11.68
N THR A 6 -10.81 0.45 -10.96
CA THR A 6 -10.45 1.26 -9.79
C THR A 6 -9.31 2.19 -10.16
N ILE A 7 -9.41 3.46 -9.76
CA ILE A 7 -8.40 4.49 -10.06
C ILE A 7 -7.77 4.94 -8.75
N THR A 8 -6.44 4.88 -8.68
CA THR A 8 -5.65 5.38 -7.55
C THR A 8 -4.59 6.35 -8.06
N LEU A 9 -4.88 7.65 -8.01
CA LEU A 9 -3.96 8.68 -8.49
C LEU A 9 -2.74 8.89 -7.59
N ASN A 10 -2.83 8.47 -6.33
CA ASN A 10 -1.76 8.60 -5.36
C ASN A 10 -1.60 7.29 -4.55
N PRO A 11 -1.17 6.20 -5.22
CA PRO A 11 -0.94 4.92 -4.55
C PRO A 11 0.20 5.05 -3.55
N ALA A 12 0.27 4.10 -2.63
CA ALA A 12 1.31 4.08 -1.62
C ALA A 12 1.79 2.67 -1.33
N ILE A 13 3.06 2.54 -0.96
CA ILE A 13 3.52 1.38 -0.23
C ILE A 13 3.12 1.58 1.23
N ASP A 14 2.14 0.82 1.70
CA ASP A 14 1.71 0.88 3.09
C ASP A 14 2.68 0.02 3.93
N HIS A 15 3.54 0.68 4.72
CA HIS A 15 4.51 0.06 5.62
C HIS A 15 4.00 0.16 7.06
N THR A 16 3.44 -0.95 7.54
CA THR A 16 3.05 -1.07 8.95
C THR A 16 4.23 -1.59 9.76
N VAL A 17 4.56 -0.91 10.85
CA VAL A 17 5.60 -1.32 11.81
C VAL A 17 4.96 -1.46 13.19
N HIS A 18 5.34 -2.53 13.88
CA HIS A 18 4.94 -2.76 15.26
C HIS A 18 6.13 -2.66 16.19
N LEU A 19 5.90 -2.02 17.32
CA LEU A 19 6.83 -1.90 18.43
C LEU A 19 6.05 -1.91 19.73
N GLU A 20 6.63 -2.42 20.81
CA GLU A 20 5.99 -2.41 22.13
C GLU A 20 5.53 -0.99 22.55
N ARG A 21 6.39 0.01 22.34
CA ARG A 21 6.11 1.41 22.69
C ARG A 21 6.83 2.38 21.77
N PHE A 22 6.09 3.30 21.16
CA PHE A 22 6.67 4.42 20.43
C PHE A 22 7.16 5.51 21.38
N GLU A 23 8.46 5.84 21.30
CA GLU A 23 9.10 6.88 22.08
C GLU A 23 9.74 7.95 21.16
N PRO A 24 9.12 9.14 21.01
CA PRO A 24 9.70 10.24 20.26
C PRO A 24 11.09 10.64 20.81
N GLY A 25 12.03 10.93 19.91
CA GLY A 25 13.39 11.34 20.27
C GLY A 25 14.32 10.19 20.69
N LYS A 26 13.88 8.93 20.63
CA LYS A 26 14.70 7.74 20.93
C LYS A 26 14.83 6.80 19.74
N VAL A 27 15.76 5.86 19.85
CA VAL A 27 15.85 4.70 18.95
C VAL A 27 14.72 3.74 19.30
N ASN A 28 13.83 3.51 18.34
CA ASN A 28 12.72 2.56 18.46
C ASN A 28 13.07 1.30 17.67
N ARG A 29 13.01 0.12 18.29
CA ARG A 29 13.25 -1.16 17.62
C ARG A 29 11.92 -1.79 17.22
N VAL A 30 11.84 -2.26 15.99
CA VAL A 30 10.65 -2.88 15.40
C VAL A 30 10.67 -4.37 15.69
N ASP A 31 9.56 -4.91 16.19
CA ASP A 31 9.41 -6.35 16.49
C ASP A 31 8.99 -7.12 15.23
N TRP A 32 8.05 -6.54 14.48
CA TRP A 32 7.63 -7.02 13.17
C TRP A 32 7.17 -5.87 12.29
N HIS A 33 7.23 -6.07 10.99
CA HIS A 33 6.72 -5.11 10.02
C HIS A 33 6.09 -5.82 8.83
N HIS A 34 5.24 -5.09 8.12
CA HIS A 34 4.58 -5.54 6.92
C HIS A 34 4.57 -4.42 5.88
N ARG A 35 4.81 -4.77 4.61
CA ARG A 35 4.74 -3.85 3.47
C ARG A 35 3.77 -4.43 2.44
N GLN A 36 2.85 -3.60 1.97
CA GLN A 36 1.88 -3.98 0.94
C GLN A 36 1.63 -2.83 -0.03
N ALA A 37 1.15 -3.17 -1.21
CA ALA A 37 0.60 -2.20 -2.15
C ALA A 37 -0.70 -1.62 -1.57
N GLY A 38 -0.80 -0.31 -1.61
CA GLY A 38 -1.85 0.44 -0.92
C GLY A 38 -2.34 1.64 -1.72
N GLY A 39 -3.32 2.32 -1.14
CA GLY A 39 -4.14 3.32 -1.79
C GLY A 39 -5.57 2.84 -2.00
N LYS A 40 -6.54 3.76 -1.89
CA LYS A 40 -7.95 3.38 -1.77
C LYS A 40 -8.46 2.54 -2.93
N GLY A 41 -8.14 2.90 -4.18
CA GLY A 41 -8.57 2.13 -5.34
C GLY A 41 -7.89 0.76 -5.43
N VAL A 42 -6.60 0.68 -5.08
CA VAL A 42 -5.84 -0.59 -4.97
C VAL A 42 -6.49 -1.52 -3.95
N ASN A 43 -6.84 -1.00 -2.78
CA ASN A 43 -7.50 -1.77 -1.72
C ASN A 43 -8.89 -2.27 -2.18
N VAL A 44 -9.63 -1.45 -2.92
CA VAL A 44 -10.92 -1.86 -3.51
C VAL A 44 -10.71 -2.94 -4.58
N ALA A 45 -9.70 -2.85 -5.44
CA ALA A 45 -9.39 -3.88 -6.42
C ALA A 45 -9.01 -5.22 -5.76
N ALA A 46 -8.16 -5.17 -4.72
CA ALA A 46 -7.82 -6.35 -3.93
C ALA A 46 -9.05 -7.01 -3.29
N LEU A 47 -9.97 -6.20 -2.74
CA LEU A 47 -11.24 -6.70 -2.20
C LEU A 47 -12.09 -7.37 -3.28
N LEU A 48 -12.29 -6.72 -4.43
CA LEU A 48 -13.08 -7.26 -5.54
C LEU A 48 -12.51 -8.60 -6.03
N ALA A 49 -11.19 -8.65 -6.22
CA ALA A 49 -10.48 -9.86 -6.62
C ALA A 49 -10.64 -11.00 -5.60
N ALA A 50 -10.57 -10.71 -4.30
CA ALA A 50 -10.80 -11.70 -3.26
C ALA A 50 -12.23 -12.31 -3.28
N TYR A 51 -13.22 -11.56 -3.77
CA TYR A 51 -14.58 -12.05 -4.01
C TYR A 51 -14.79 -12.64 -5.42
N GLY A 52 -13.73 -12.83 -6.20
CA GLY A 52 -13.79 -13.39 -7.55
C GLY A 52 -14.38 -12.44 -8.59
N VAL A 53 -14.48 -11.14 -8.31
CA VAL A 53 -14.98 -10.13 -9.24
C VAL A 53 -13.83 -9.61 -10.10
N PRO A 54 -13.85 -9.81 -11.44
CA PRO A 54 -12.79 -9.33 -12.32
C PRO A 54 -12.73 -7.79 -12.35
N CYS A 55 -11.54 -7.22 -12.12
CA CYS A 55 -11.34 -5.77 -12.14
C CYS A 55 -9.99 -5.37 -12.74
N VAL A 56 -9.90 -4.08 -13.13
CA VAL A 56 -8.65 -3.40 -13.47
C VAL A 56 -8.27 -2.44 -12.36
N ALA A 57 -7.00 -2.43 -11.96
CA ALA A 57 -6.44 -1.38 -11.10
C ALA A 57 -5.56 -0.46 -11.95
N THR A 58 -5.82 0.85 -11.89
CA THR A 58 -5.07 1.85 -12.66
C THR A 58 -4.83 3.12 -11.84
N GLY A 59 -4.07 4.06 -12.40
CA GLY A 59 -3.58 5.26 -11.75
C GLY A 59 -2.17 5.60 -12.21
N LEU A 60 -1.44 6.31 -11.37
CA LEU A 60 -0.04 6.65 -11.58
C LEU A 60 0.82 5.86 -10.60
N LEU A 61 1.80 5.11 -11.09
CA LEU A 61 2.70 4.31 -10.24
C LEU A 61 4.15 4.67 -10.58
N GLY A 62 4.99 4.89 -9.56
CA GLY A 62 6.41 5.08 -9.76
C GLY A 62 7.08 3.83 -10.36
N ASP A 63 8.05 4.03 -11.24
CA ASP A 63 8.79 2.94 -11.90
C ASP A 63 10.00 2.43 -11.10
N GLU A 64 10.41 3.13 -10.05
CA GLU A 64 11.59 2.76 -9.24
C GLU A 64 11.30 1.72 -8.15
N ASN A 65 10.03 1.49 -7.78
CA ASN A 65 9.65 0.52 -6.74
C ASN A 65 8.26 -0.17 -6.93
N PRO A 66 7.91 -0.67 -8.14
CA PRO A 66 6.57 -1.17 -8.46
C PRO A 66 6.27 -2.58 -7.92
N GLU A 67 7.24 -3.30 -7.37
CA GLU A 67 7.21 -4.76 -7.23
C GLU A 67 6.05 -5.27 -6.37
N LEU A 68 5.67 -4.50 -5.34
CA LEU A 68 4.55 -4.85 -4.47
C LEU A 68 3.20 -4.81 -5.21
N PHE A 69 3.02 -3.85 -6.11
CA PHE A 69 1.80 -3.69 -6.90
C PHE A 69 1.72 -4.75 -7.98
N GLU A 70 2.83 -5.03 -8.65
CA GLU A 70 2.92 -6.09 -9.67
C GLU A 70 2.66 -7.47 -9.06
N ARG A 71 3.23 -7.73 -7.87
CA ARG A 71 2.96 -8.96 -7.13
C ARG A 71 1.50 -9.07 -6.74
N LEU A 72 0.91 -8.02 -6.18
CA LEU A 72 -0.52 -7.99 -5.83
C LEU A 72 -1.38 -8.30 -7.06
N CYS A 73 -1.14 -7.63 -8.19
CA CYS A 73 -1.93 -7.83 -9.39
C CYS A 73 -1.82 -9.26 -9.92
N ARG A 74 -0.59 -9.80 -9.96
CA ARG A 74 -0.33 -11.17 -10.41
C ARG A 74 -0.98 -12.21 -9.51
N GLU A 75 -0.84 -12.08 -8.19
CA GLU A 75 -1.34 -13.07 -7.21
C GLU A 75 -2.87 -13.01 -7.05
N ALA A 76 -3.46 -11.82 -7.14
CA ALA A 76 -4.90 -11.64 -7.01
C ALA A 76 -5.67 -11.75 -8.35
N GLY A 77 -4.97 -11.87 -9.49
CA GLY A 77 -5.62 -11.89 -10.80
C GLY A 77 -6.25 -10.56 -11.20
N ILE A 78 -5.70 -9.45 -10.71
CA ILE A 78 -6.11 -8.09 -11.08
C ILE A 78 -5.37 -7.70 -12.37
N VAL A 79 -6.08 -7.06 -13.31
CA VAL A 79 -5.41 -6.48 -14.48
C VAL A 79 -4.67 -5.22 -14.06
N ASP A 80 -3.34 -5.24 -14.18
CA ASP A 80 -2.50 -4.05 -13.99
C ASP A 80 -2.67 -3.10 -15.19
N GLY A 81 -3.33 -1.97 -14.94
CA GLY A 81 -3.51 -0.88 -15.89
C GLY A 81 -2.81 0.41 -15.46
N PHE A 82 -1.89 0.38 -14.50
CA PHE A 82 -1.22 1.57 -14.01
C PHE A 82 -0.28 2.17 -15.07
N ILE A 83 -0.31 3.51 -15.19
CA ILE A 83 0.68 4.25 -15.97
C ILE A 83 1.92 4.41 -15.10
N ARG A 84 3.05 3.89 -15.58
CA ARG A 84 4.35 4.07 -14.92
C ARG A 84 4.85 5.50 -15.15
N ILE A 85 5.30 6.15 -14.09
CA ILE A 85 5.89 7.50 -14.11
C ILE A 85 7.30 7.46 -13.49
N PRO A 86 8.23 8.35 -13.89
CA PRO A 86 9.57 8.39 -13.30
C PRO A 86 9.52 8.64 -11.79
N GLY A 87 10.29 7.84 -11.03
CA GLY A 87 10.50 8.01 -9.59
C GLY A 87 9.82 6.94 -8.75
N GLU A 88 9.85 7.11 -7.42
CA GLU A 88 9.27 6.17 -6.48
C GLU A 88 7.78 6.43 -6.20
N THR A 89 7.00 5.35 -6.04
CA THR A 89 5.71 5.41 -5.36
C THR A 89 5.94 5.73 -3.88
N ARG A 90 5.19 6.70 -3.32
CA ARG A 90 5.34 7.13 -1.92
C ARG A 90 5.14 5.98 -0.94
N THR A 91 5.77 6.07 0.22
CA THR A 91 5.53 5.16 1.35
C THR A 91 4.64 5.82 2.38
N GLY A 92 3.62 5.12 2.86
CA GLY A 92 2.89 5.50 4.08
C GLY A 92 3.38 4.62 5.22
N ILE A 93 3.81 5.19 6.34
CA ILE A 93 4.24 4.44 7.52
C ILE A 93 3.15 4.48 8.57
N LYS A 94 2.73 3.30 9.04
CA LYS A 94 1.82 3.14 10.18
C LYS A 94 2.57 2.50 11.34
N ILE A 95 2.75 3.24 12.41
CA ILE A 95 3.32 2.76 13.67
C ILE A 95 2.19 2.28 14.56
N ILE A 96 2.25 1.01 14.96
CA ILE A 96 1.32 0.39 15.91
C ILE A 96 2.09 0.13 17.21
N GLY A 97 1.62 0.71 18.31
CA GLY A 97 2.18 0.49 19.65
C GLY A 97 1.20 -0.20 20.61
N ASP A 98 1.59 -0.31 21.88
CA ASP A 98 0.70 -0.76 22.97
C ASP A 98 -0.61 0.06 23.04
N THR A 99 -1.57 -0.43 23.83
CA THR A 99 -2.87 0.23 24.03
C THR A 99 -2.79 1.67 24.56
N ARG A 100 -1.62 2.10 25.06
CA ARG A 100 -1.39 3.47 25.53
C ARG A 100 -0.89 4.40 24.43
N THR A 101 -0.10 3.88 23.49
CA THR A 101 0.50 4.65 22.40
C THR A 101 -0.34 4.65 21.13
N GLY A 102 -1.18 3.63 20.92
CA GLY A 102 -2.13 3.57 19.81
C GLY A 102 -1.43 3.53 18.44
N THR A 103 -2.06 4.16 17.44
CA THR A 103 -1.55 4.18 16.06
C THR A 103 -1.06 5.58 15.69
N THR A 104 0.14 5.68 15.11
CA THR A 104 0.69 6.91 14.52
C THR A 104 0.91 6.72 13.02
N ASP A 105 0.41 7.66 12.22
CA ASP A 105 0.53 7.63 10.76
C ASP A 105 1.52 8.71 10.27
N ILE A 106 2.49 8.31 9.45
CA ILE A 106 3.48 9.18 8.80
C ILE A 106 3.35 8.99 7.30
N ASN A 107 2.78 9.97 6.62
CA ASN A 107 2.59 9.92 5.17
C ASN A 107 3.65 10.76 4.46
N PHE A 108 4.42 10.13 3.58
CA PHE A 108 5.36 10.83 2.72
C PHE A 108 4.61 11.58 1.61
N PRO A 109 5.17 12.68 1.10
CA PRO A 109 4.63 13.36 -0.07
C PRO A 109 4.68 12.43 -1.30
N GLY A 110 3.71 12.63 -2.19
CA GLY A 110 3.52 11.92 -3.45
C GLY A 110 2.22 12.36 -4.08
#